data_AF-U4UIV8-F1
#
_entry.id   AF-U4UIV8-F1
#
_cell.length_a   1.000
_cell.length_b   1.000
_cell.length_c   1.000
_cell.angle_alpha   90.00
_cell.angle_beta   90.00
_cell.angle_gamma   90.00
#
_symmetry.space_group_name_H-M   'P 1'
#
loop_
_entity.id
_entity.type
_entity.pdbx_description
1 polymer ?
#
loop_
_entity_poly.entity_id
_entity_poly.type
_entity_poly.pdbx_seq_one_letter_code
_entity_poly.pdbx_strand_id
1 'polypeptide(L)'
;MQFHEWDLRCRLFEEHSELLLLFEKFKSLKSKEDQATSLELAEHATTVMSTLDEGIKGLDDLDTFFEYLNQVGASHRRIPGFKAEYFWRIEKPFLEAVETTLGDRYTSNVENIYKITIKFIIETLVKGFENANAT
;
A
#
# COMPACT_ATOMS: atom_id res chain seq x y z
N MET A 1 -2.86 -13.76 -11.51
CA MET A 1 -2.22 -13.09 -10.36
C MET A 1 -3.24 -12.44 -9.42
N GLN A 2 -4.52 -12.83 -9.47
CA GLN A 2 -5.65 -12.11 -8.87
C GLN A 2 -5.90 -12.44 -7.37
N PHE A 3 -5.23 -13.46 -6.83
CA PHE A 3 -5.45 -13.95 -5.45
C PHE A 3 -4.68 -13.16 -4.38
N HIS A 4 -3.61 -12.44 -4.73
CA HIS A 4 -2.72 -11.80 -3.75
C HIS A 4 -3.14 -10.38 -3.38
N GLU A 5 -3.74 -9.65 -4.32
CA GLU A 5 -4.31 -8.30 -4.11
C GLU A 5 -5.50 -8.33 -3.14
N TRP A 6 -6.25 -9.44 -3.17
CA TRP A 6 -7.40 -9.69 -2.31
C TRP A 6 -7.04 -9.76 -0.83
N ASP A 7 -5.99 -10.50 -0.52
CA ASP A 7 -5.58 -10.80 0.86
C ASP A 7 -5.06 -9.54 1.57
N LEU A 8 -4.25 -8.75 0.86
CA LEU A 8 -3.74 -7.46 1.34
C LEU A 8 -4.87 -6.50 1.73
N ARG A 9 -5.85 -6.34 0.84
CA ARG A 9 -6.98 -5.43 1.04
C ARG A 9 -7.82 -5.82 2.25
N CYS A 10 -8.20 -7.11 2.34
CA CYS A 10 -9.05 -7.57 3.44
C CYS A 10 -8.34 -7.37 4.78
N ARG A 11 -7.05 -7.71 4.88
CA ARG A 11 -6.27 -7.52 6.11
C ARG A 11 -6.12 -6.05 6.50
N LEU A 12 -5.89 -5.16 5.54
CA LEU A 12 -5.74 -3.72 5.81
C LEU A 12 -7.00 -3.12 6.45
N PHE A 13 -8.19 -3.39 5.89
CA PHE A 13 -9.43 -2.79 6.39
C PHE A 13 -10.05 -3.54 7.56
N GLU A 14 -9.70 -4.82 7.77
CA GLU A 14 -10.01 -5.54 9.01
C GLU A 14 -9.24 -4.96 10.20
N GLU A 15 -7.94 -4.68 10.03
CA GLU A 15 -7.11 -4.15 11.12
C GLU A 15 -7.23 -2.64 11.28
N HIS A 16 -7.53 -1.91 10.20
CA HIS A 16 -7.58 -0.45 10.17
C HIS A 16 -8.88 0.08 9.55
N SER A 17 -10.01 -0.35 10.13
CA SER A 17 -11.35 0.03 9.68
C SER A 17 -11.60 1.55 9.64
N GLU A 18 -10.83 2.35 10.39
CA GLU A 18 -10.86 3.81 10.35
C GLU A 18 -10.46 4.38 8.98
N LEU A 19 -9.65 3.67 8.21
CA LEU A 19 -9.20 4.11 6.89
C LEU A 19 -10.35 4.11 5.87
N LEU A 20 -11.39 3.28 6.08
CA LEU A 20 -12.59 3.26 5.23
C LEU A 20 -13.32 4.60 5.22
N LEU A 21 -13.16 5.40 6.29
CA LEU A 21 -13.83 6.70 6.43
C LEU A 21 -13.22 7.79 5.53
N LEU A 22 -11.99 7.59 5.08
CA LEU A 22 -11.26 8.50 4.17
C LEU A 22 -11.77 8.40 2.73
N PHE A 23 -12.53 7.36 2.44
CA PHE A 23 -13.12 7.17 1.14
C PHE A 23 -14.64 7.41 1.23
N GLU A 24 -15.10 8.54 0.68
CA GLU A 24 -16.52 8.90 0.73
C GLU A 24 -17.46 7.82 0.19
N LYS A 25 -17.00 7.04 -0.81
CA LYS A 25 -17.76 5.92 -1.39
C LYS A 25 -17.81 4.66 -0.51
N PHE A 26 -16.99 4.52 0.54
CA PHE A 26 -16.77 3.26 1.24
C PHE A 26 -17.19 3.25 2.72
N LYS A 27 -17.76 4.34 3.25
CA LYS A 27 -18.25 4.42 4.64
C LYS A 27 -19.25 3.31 5.01
N SER A 28 -19.90 2.70 4.02
CA SER A 28 -20.88 1.59 4.18
C SER A 28 -20.28 0.19 4.05
N LEU A 29 -19.06 0.00 3.50
CA LEU A 29 -18.45 -1.32 3.25
C LEU A 29 -17.78 -1.87 4.52
N LYS A 30 -18.60 -2.19 5.53
CA LYS A 30 -18.13 -2.61 6.86
C LYS A 30 -17.92 -4.12 6.99
N SER A 31 -18.40 -4.92 6.06
CA SER A 31 -18.25 -6.38 6.09
C SER A 31 -17.13 -6.86 5.14
N LYS A 32 -16.54 -8.02 5.45
CA LYS A 32 -15.53 -8.66 4.59
C LYS A 32 -16.06 -8.92 3.19
N GLU A 33 -17.34 -9.27 3.06
CA GLU A 33 -18.00 -9.63 1.80
C GLU A 33 -18.29 -8.40 0.92
N ASP A 34 -18.55 -7.25 1.55
CA ASP A 34 -18.72 -5.97 0.85
C ASP A 34 -17.36 -5.41 0.35
N GLN A 35 -16.31 -5.57 1.15
CA GLN A 35 -14.95 -5.14 0.77
C GLN A 35 -14.35 -6.05 -0.31
N ALA A 36 -14.64 -7.34 -0.21
CA ALA A 36 -14.37 -8.38 -1.18
C ALA A 36 -14.88 -8.02 -2.58
N THR A 37 -16.16 -7.67 -2.70
CA THR A 37 -16.77 -7.41 -4.00
C THR A 37 -16.49 -6.01 -4.57
N SER A 38 -15.79 -5.16 -3.82
CA SER A 38 -15.47 -3.79 -4.23
C SER A 38 -14.42 -3.76 -5.35
N LEU A 39 -14.84 -3.35 -6.55
CA LEU A 39 -13.96 -3.17 -7.70
C LEU A 39 -12.95 -2.03 -7.46
N GLU A 40 -13.37 -0.91 -6.88
CA GLU A 40 -12.51 0.26 -6.66
C GLU A 40 -11.44 0.01 -5.57
N LEU A 41 -11.72 -0.79 -4.54
CA LEU A 41 -10.67 -1.22 -3.60
C LEU A 41 -9.72 -2.24 -4.23
N ALA A 42 -10.21 -3.08 -5.16
CA ALA A 42 -9.35 -3.98 -5.92
C ALA A 42 -8.42 -3.16 -6.83
N GLU A 43 -8.95 -2.15 -7.52
CA GLU A 43 -8.16 -1.22 -8.33
C GLU A 43 -7.12 -0.46 -7.51
N HIS A 44 -7.45 -0.02 -6.29
CA HIS A 44 -6.48 0.61 -5.40
C HIS A 44 -5.39 -0.37 -4.96
N ALA A 45 -5.77 -1.58 -4.54
CA ALA A 45 -4.80 -2.64 -4.20
C ALA A 45 -3.91 -2.99 -5.41
N THR A 46 -4.47 -3.09 -6.62
CA THR A 46 -3.74 -3.29 -7.87
C THR A 46 -2.80 -2.12 -8.16
N THR A 47 -3.22 -0.88 -7.91
CA THR A 47 -2.37 0.31 -8.08
C THR A 47 -1.19 0.26 -7.10
N VAL A 48 -1.42 -0.08 -5.84
CA VAL A 48 -0.37 -0.26 -4.84
C VAL A 48 0.57 -1.40 -5.25
N MET A 49 0.04 -2.57 -5.62
CA MET A 49 0.87 -3.71 -6.02
C MET A 49 1.67 -3.44 -7.29
N SER A 50 1.09 -2.73 -8.26
CA SER A 50 1.79 -2.28 -9.47
C SER A 50 2.88 -1.27 -9.14
N THR A 51 2.62 -0.34 -8.21
CA THR A 51 3.62 0.62 -7.71
C THR A 51 4.80 -0.10 -7.05
N LEU A 52 4.52 -1.13 -6.25
CA LEU A 52 5.53 -1.94 -5.58
C LEU A 52 6.34 -2.80 -6.57
N ASP A 53 5.67 -3.41 -7.56
CA ASP A 53 6.30 -4.23 -8.60
C ASP A 53 7.15 -3.39 -9.56
N GLU A 54 6.64 -2.23 -10.00
CA GLU A 54 7.42 -1.23 -10.75
C GLU A 54 8.58 -0.71 -9.93
N GLY A 55 8.42 -0.55 -8.61
CA GLY A 55 9.51 -0.15 -7.73
C GLY A 55 10.62 -1.16 -7.58
N ILE A 56 10.30 -2.44 -7.53
CA ILE A 56 11.28 -3.52 -7.50
C ILE A 56 11.98 -3.65 -8.87
N LYS A 57 11.24 -3.49 -9.97
CA LYS A 57 11.78 -3.50 -11.35
C LYS A 57 12.62 -2.26 -11.67
N GLY A 58 12.25 -1.12 -11.09
CA GLY A 58 12.90 0.18 -11.24
C GLY A 58 14.11 0.38 -10.34
N LEU A 59 14.56 -0.64 -9.60
CA LEU A 59 15.83 -0.54 -8.85
C LEU A 59 17.05 -0.28 -9.74
N ASP A 60 16.94 -0.50 -11.06
CA ASP A 60 17.94 -0.11 -12.06
C ASP A 60 17.92 1.40 -12.40
N ASP A 61 16.81 2.10 -12.13
CA ASP A 61 16.63 3.55 -12.27
C ASP A 61 15.91 4.12 -11.03
N LEU A 62 16.69 4.29 -9.97
CA LEU A 62 16.21 4.77 -8.68
C LEU A 62 15.62 6.19 -8.76
N ASP A 63 16.09 7.04 -9.68
CA ASP A 63 15.61 8.43 -9.79
C ASP A 63 14.17 8.46 -10.29
N THR A 64 13.87 7.72 -11.36
CA THR A 64 12.49 7.57 -11.87
C THR A 64 11.58 6.95 -10.81
N PHE A 65 12.09 5.97 -10.06
CA PHE A 65 11.34 5.34 -8.98
C PHE A 65 10.99 6.32 -7.85
N PHE A 66 11.96 7.11 -7.39
CA PHE A 66 11.72 8.12 -6.36
C PHE A 66 10.75 9.20 -6.84
N GLU A 67 10.86 9.66 -8.08
CA GLU A 67 9.94 10.65 -8.63
C GLU A 67 8.50 10.14 -8.60
N TYR A 68 8.28 8.90 -9.05
CA TYR A 68 6.98 8.26 -9.02
C TYR A 68 6.41 8.14 -7.60
N LEU A 69 7.16 7.59 -6.65
CA LEU A 69 6.70 7.47 -5.25
C LEU A 69 6.41 8.83 -4.62
N ASN A 70 7.21 9.86 -4.90
CA ASN A 70 6.93 11.20 -4.41
C ASN A 70 5.60 11.74 -4.95
N GLN A 71 5.31 11.54 -6.24
CA GLN A 71 4.04 11.93 -6.85
C GLN A 71 2.85 11.17 -6.25
N VAL A 72 2.98 9.87 -6.02
CA VAL A 72 1.95 9.05 -5.35
C VAL A 72 1.71 9.57 -3.93
N GLY A 73 2.77 9.80 -3.16
CA GLY A 73 2.68 10.41 -1.83
C GLY A 73 1.94 11.75 -1.85
N ALA A 74 2.34 12.66 -2.75
CA ALA A 74 1.70 13.96 -2.93
C ALA A 74 0.21 13.84 -3.30
N SER A 75 -0.17 12.88 -4.13
CA SER A 75 -1.57 12.69 -4.55
C SER A 75 -2.54 12.44 -3.39
N HIS A 76 -2.08 11.82 -2.30
CA HIS A 76 -2.90 11.54 -1.12
C HIS A 76 -3.30 12.82 -0.36
N ARG A 77 -2.70 13.98 -0.66
CA ARG A 77 -3.18 15.29 -0.18
C ARG A 77 -4.56 15.65 -0.66
N ARG A 78 -4.99 15.08 -1.79
CA ARG A 78 -6.34 15.30 -2.33
C ARG A 78 -7.41 14.57 -1.52
N ILE A 79 -7.02 13.70 -0.57
CA ILE A 79 -7.92 12.93 0.27
C ILE A 79 -8.16 13.71 1.58
N PRO A 80 -9.38 14.25 1.80
CA PRO A 80 -9.67 15.01 3.01
C PRO A 80 -9.46 14.17 4.28
N GLY A 81 -8.72 14.73 5.24
CA GLY A 81 -8.45 14.08 6.53
C GLY A 81 -7.39 12.98 6.49
N PHE A 82 -6.74 12.73 5.34
CA PHE A 82 -5.62 11.80 5.26
C PHE A 82 -4.42 12.31 6.07
N LYS A 83 -3.78 11.42 6.82
CA LYS A 83 -2.60 11.70 7.63
C LYS A 83 -1.44 10.82 7.18
N ALA A 84 -0.21 11.35 7.25
CA ALA A 84 0.99 10.61 6.84
C ALA A 84 1.14 9.27 7.59
N GLU A 85 0.73 9.23 8.87
CA GLU A 85 0.71 8.01 9.69
C GLU A 85 -0.11 6.86 9.09
N TYR A 86 -1.07 7.16 8.20
CA TYR A 86 -1.89 6.14 7.56
C TYR A 86 -1.14 5.33 6.52
N PHE A 87 -0.06 5.86 5.93
CA PHE A 87 0.78 5.05 5.02
C PHE A 87 1.39 3.84 5.73
N TRP A 88 1.74 3.96 7.02
CA TRP A 88 2.33 2.86 7.79
C TRP A 88 1.38 1.70 8.06
N ARG A 89 0.07 1.91 7.89
CA ARG A 89 -0.96 0.87 8.13
C ARG A 89 -0.86 -0.29 7.13
N ILE A 90 -0.20 -0.08 5.99
CA ILE A 90 -0.03 -1.11 4.97
C ILE A 90 1.13 -2.08 5.24
N GLU A 91 2.09 -1.71 6.11
CA GLU A 91 3.34 -2.47 6.29
C GLU A 91 3.09 -3.92 6.70
N LYS A 92 2.34 -4.12 7.79
CA LYS A 92 2.07 -5.46 8.32
C LYS A 92 1.19 -6.28 7.35
N PRO A 93 0.04 -5.78 6.86
CA PRO A 93 -0.76 -6.49 5.86
C PRO A 93 0.04 -6.90 4.61
N PHE A 94 0.96 -6.04 4.16
CA PHE A 94 1.84 -6.35 3.04
C PHE A 94 2.79 -7.52 3.34
N LEU A 95 3.49 -7.47 4.48
CA LEU A 95 4.42 -8.53 4.86
C LEU A 95 3.72 -9.89 5.01
N GLU A 96 2.54 -9.90 5.62
CA GLU A 96 1.77 -11.14 5.78
C GLU A 96 1.25 -11.70 4.44
N ALA A 97 0.86 -10.81 3.51
CA ALA A 97 0.46 -11.22 2.16
C ALA A 97 1.64 -11.81 1.38
N VAL A 98 2.84 -11.24 1.54
CA VAL A 98 4.09 -11.76 0.94
C VAL A 98 4.44 -13.13 1.54
N GLU A 99 4.38 -13.28 2.86
CA GLU A 99 4.62 -14.56 3.55
C GLU A 99 3.68 -15.64 3.03
N THR A 100 2.37 -15.34 3.01
CA THR A 100 1.33 -16.25 2.52
C THR A 100 1.57 -16.63 1.05
N THR A 101 1.99 -15.67 0.23
CA THR A 101 2.24 -15.88 -1.22
C THR A 101 3.48 -16.74 -1.48
N LEU A 102 4.53 -16.56 -0.68
CA LEU A 102 5.80 -17.25 -0.88
C LEU A 102 5.83 -18.62 -0.21
N GLY A 103 5.03 -18.85 0.83
CA GLY A 103 4.92 -20.13 1.53
C GLY A 103 6.31 -20.64 1.95
N ASP A 104 6.66 -21.86 1.56
CA ASP A 104 7.95 -22.47 1.87
C ASP A 104 9.18 -21.70 1.33
N ARG A 105 8.98 -20.77 0.38
CA ARG A 105 10.05 -19.89 -0.12
C ARG A 105 10.27 -18.65 0.75
N TYR A 106 9.39 -18.39 1.72
CA TYR A 106 9.52 -17.30 2.67
C TYR A 106 10.56 -17.64 3.75
N THR A 107 11.82 -17.39 3.43
CA THR A 107 12.94 -17.58 4.36
C THR A 107 13.19 -16.30 5.16
N SER A 108 13.93 -16.39 6.27
CA SER A 108 14.32 -15.21 7.07
C SER A 108 15.07 -14.15 6.26
N ASN A 109 15.85 -14.56 5.25
CA ASN A 109 16.52 -13.61 4.35
C ASN A 109 15.50 -12.86 3.49
N VAL A 110 14.50 -13.56 2.97
CA VAL A 110 13.42 -12.98 2.16
C VAL A 110 12.57 -12.03 3.00
N GLU A 111 12.18 -12.44 4.21
CA GLU A 111 11.49 -11.58 5.18
C GLU A 111 12.25 -10.27 5.41
N ASN A 112 13.55 -10.35 5.67
CA ASN A 112 14.37 -9.17 5.92
C ASN A 112 14.43 -8.23 4.70
N ILE A 113 14.54 -8.78 3.49
CA ILE A 113 14.50 -7.98 2.24
C ILE A 113 13.18 -7.24 2.14
N TYR A 114 12.04 -7.94 2.28
CA TYR A 114 10.73 -7.31 2.16
C TYR A 114 10.47 -6.26 3.24
N LYS A 115 10.93 -6.47 4.48
CA LYS A 115 10.87 -5.45 5.55
C LYS A 115 11.62 -4.18 5.21
N ILE A 116 12.84 -4.31 4.68
CA ILE A 116 13.64 -3.14 4.27
C ILE A 116 12.96 -2.43 3.11
N THR A 117 12.53 -3.17 2.10
CA THR A 117 11.90 -2.62 0.89
C THR A 117 10.60 -1.88 1.22
N ILE A 118 9.67 -2.48 1.97
CA ILE A 118 8.38 -1.82 2.25
C ILE A 118 8.57 -0.57 3.10
N LYS A 119 9.46 -0.62 4.09
CA LYS A 119 9.79 0.53 4.93
C LYS A 119 10.31 1.69 4.09
N PHE A 120 11.25 1.42 3.20
CA PHE A 120 11.84 2.41 2.31
C PHE A 120 10.80 3.06 1.39
N ILE A 121 9.86 2.27 0.87
CA ILE A 121 8.76 2.76 0.03
C ILE A 121 7.84 3.67 0.83
N ILE A 122 7.41 3.23 2.01
CA ILE A 122 6.52 4.02 2.88
C ILE A 122 7.18 5.34 3.29
N GLU A 123 8.46 5.32 3.67
CA GLU A 123 9.21 6.54 3.99
C GLU A 123 9.26 7.52 2.81
N THR A 124 9.38 7.01 1.58
CA THR A 124 9.38 7.84 0.37
C THR A 124 8.00 8.43 0.08
N LEU A 125 6.93 7.64 0.25
CA LEU A 125 5.55 8.13 0.13
C LEU A 125 5.25 9.23 1.16
N VAL A 126 5.69 9.03 2.41
CA VAL A 126 5.55 10.03 3.47
C VAL A 126 6.27 11.32 3.11
N LYS A 127 7.52 11.24 2.62
CA LYS A 127 8.27 12.42 2.14
C LYS A 127 7.54 13.14 1.01
N GLY A 128 7.05 12.42 0.01
CA GLY A 128 6.27 13.00 -1.08
C GLY A 128 5.01 13.72 -0.60
N PHE A 129 4.29 13.10 0.34
CA PHE A 129 3.12 13.69 0.97
C PHE A 129 3.49 14.95 1.77
N GLU A 130 4.54 14.92 2.59
CA GLU A 130 5.00 16.06 3.41
C GLU A 130 5.53 17.22 2.56
N ASN A 131 6.34 16.95 1.54
CA ASN A 131 6.90 17.97 0.66
C ASN A 131 5.84 18.72 -0.14
N ALA A 132 4.72 18.07 -0.47
CA ALA A 132 3.58 18.72 -1.12
C ALA A 132 2.89 19.79 -0.23
N ASN A 133 3.15 19.82 1.09
CA ASN A 133 2.70 20.91 1.98
C ASN A 133 3.63 22.12 1.97
N ALA A 134 4.85 22.01 1.41
CA ALA A 134 5.86 23.06 1.46
C ALA A 134 5.74 24.10 0.33
N THR A 135 4.61 24.09 -0.40
CA THR A 135 4.23 25.05 -1.45
C THR A 135 2.97 25.79 -1.06
#